data_AF-A0A6A6DU31-F1
#
_entry.id   AF-A0A6A6DU31-F1
#
_cell.length_a   1.000
_cell.length_b   1.000
_cell.length_c   1.000
_cell.angle_alpha   90.00
_cell.angle_beta   90.00
_cell.angle_gamma   90.00
#
_symmetry.space_group_name_H-M   'P 1'
#
loop_
_entity.id
_entity.type
_entity.pdbx_description
1 polymer ?
#
loop_
_entity_poly.entity_id
_entity_poly.type
_entity_poly.pdbx_seq_one_letter_code
_entity_poly.pdbx_strand_id
1 'polypeptide(L)'
;MAGGGSDNGGRVKHGWHIGSWGNPYEGGGQPGKGTITYAMSANRQRPFAGFFSKGVFNTWRRFRKQVLYVAPPFIVGYAAMQWAIERNEYLNSKPGRAEFGMEE
;
A
#
# COMPACT_ATOMS: atom_id res chain seq x y z
N MET A 1 1.67 21.26 -11.45
CA MET A 1 2.80 22.20 -11.65
C MET A 1 2.88 23.06 -10.41
N ALA A 2 3.82 22.80 -9.50
CA ALA A 2 4.06 23.70 -8.38
C ALA A 2 4.94 24.86 -8.88
N GLY A 3 4.28 25.82 -9.53
CA GLY A 3 4.88 27.09 -9.96
C GLY A 3 5.03 28.05 -8.78
N GLY A 4 5.91 27.71 -7.85
CA GLY A 4 6.45 28.67 -6.88
C GLY A 4 7.85 29.05 -7.34
N GLY A 5 8.15 30.36 -7.42
CA GLY A 5 9.44 30.88 -7.87
C GLY A 5 10.62 30.15 -7.22
N SER A 6 11.43 29.52 -8.05
CA SER A 6 12.67 28.83 -7.65
C SER A 6 13.69 29.90 -7.28
N ASP A 7 14.08 29.94 -6.01
CA ASP A 7 15.28 30.65 -5.60
C ASP A 7 16.47 29.85 -6.12
N ASN A 8 17.03 30.27 -7.26
CA ASN A 8 18.14 29.59 -7.97
C ASN A 8 19.45 29.44 -7.16
N GLY A 9 19.46 29.79 -5.87
CA GLY A 9 20.61 29.71 -4.97
C GLY A 9 20.32 29.12 -3.58
N GLY A 10 19.08 28.71 -3.27
CA GLY A 10 18.72 28.15 -1.96
C GLY A 10 19.21 26.71 -1.79
N ARG A 11 20.24 26.48 -0.97
CA ARG A 11 20.83 25.13 -0.79
C ARG A 11 19.98 24.19 0.07
N VAL A 12 19.15 24.71 0.99
CA VAL A 12 18.24 23.93 1.85
C VAL A 12 17.10 24.84 2.34
N LYS A 13 15.83 24.45 2.15
CA LYS A 13 14.70 25.05 2.88
C LYS A 13 14.31 24.13 4.04
N HIS A 14 14.49 24.58 5.29
CA HIS A 14 14.25 23.74 6.48
C HIS A 14 12.76 23.48 6.81
N GLY A 15 11.83 24.12 6.09
CA GLY A 15 10.39 23.98 6.32
C GLY A 15 9.63 23.11 5.32
N TRP A 16 10.25 22.74 4.19
CA TRP A 16 9.57 21.96 3.14
C TRP A 16 10.51 20.92 2.53
N HIS A 17 10.07 19.66 2.46
CA HIS A 17 10.92 18.50 2.13
C HIS A 17 10.77 18.02 0.68
N ILE A 18 10.32 18.89 -0.23
CA ILE A 18 10.24 18.58 -1.67
C ILE A 18 10.58 19.84 -2.48
N GLY A 19 11.47 19.69 -3.45
CA GLY A 19 11.96 20.81 -4.28
C GLY A 19 11.17 20.98 -5.58
N SER A 20 11.53 21.99 -6.37
CA SER A 20 11.02 22.16 -7.73
C SER A 20 11.87 21.40 -8.76
N TRP A 21 11.35 21.27 -9.98
CA TRP A 21 12.11 20.77 -11.12
C TRP A 21 13.35 21.64 -11.35
N GLY A 22 14.52 21.02 -11.51
CA GLY A 22 15.79 21.74 -11.71
C GLY A 22 16.55 22.04 -10.41
N ASN A 23 15.90 22.04 -9.24
CA ASN A 23 16.57 22.19 -7.94
C ASN A 23 16.09 21.14 -6.92
N PRO A 24 16.47 19.87 -7.08
CA PRO A 24 16.06 18.79 -6.16
C PRO A 24 16.64 18.94 -4.74
N TYR A 25 17.63 19.82 -4.53
CA TYR A 25 18.26 20.07 -3.24
C TYR A 25 17.42 20.97 -2.33
N GLU A 26 16.50 21.76 -2.89
CA GLU A 26 15.59 22.62 -2.11
C GLU A 26 14.78 21.84 -1.08
N GLY A 27 14.38 20.62 -1.42
CA GLY A 27 13.61 19.71 -0.56
C GLY A 27 14.45 18.71 0.24
N GLY A 28 15.78 18.86 0.26
CA GLY A 28 16.67 17.93 0.95
C GLY A 28 17.16 16.74 0.13
N GLY A 29 17.06 16.79 -1.21
CA GLY A 29 17.77 15.85 -2.08
C GLY A 29 19.29 15.95 -1.89
N GLN A 30 20.02 14.85 -2.09
CA GLN A 30 21.48 14.85 -2.06
C GLN A 30 22.08 15.06 -3.47
N PRO A 31 23.23 15.75 -3.59
CA PRO A 31 23.91 15.90 -4.87
C PRO A 31 24.33 14.58 -5.48
N GLY A 32 23.65 14.20 -6.57
CA GLY A 32 23.99 13.03 -7.37
C GLY A 32 25.04 13.38 -8.42
N LYS A 33 26.15 12.63 -8.45
CA LYS A 33 27.20 12.73 -9.48
C LYS A 33 27.56 11.34 -9.97
N GLY A 34 27.70 11.16 -11.28
CA GLY A 34 28.24 9.92 -11.88
C GLY A 34 27.20 8.84 -12.25
N THR A 35 25.91 9.05 -12.00
CA THR A 35 24.86 8.12 -12.44
C THR A 35 24.41 8.45 -13.85
N ILE A 36 24.53 7.49 -14.77
CA ILE A 36 24.06 7.62 -16.16
C ILE A 36 22.85 6.69 -16.34
N THR A 37 21.72 7.24 -16.77
CA THR A 37 20.47 6.51 -17.01
C THR A 37 20.20 6.37 -18.50
N TYR A 38 19.90 5.15 -18.94
CA TYR A 38 19.53 4.85 -20.31
C TYR A 38 18.05 4.42 -20.38
N ALA A 39 17.35 4.85 -21.42
CA ALA A 39 15.97 4.46 -21.67
C ALA A 39 15.73 4.28 -23.17
N MET A 40 14.82 3.37 -23.53
CA MET A 40 14.32 3.22 -24.91
C MET A 40 12.93 3.82 -25.03
N SER A 41 12.63 4.47 -26.18
CA SER A 41 11.30 4.98 -26.48
C SER A 41 10.23 3.89 -26.34
N ALA A 42 9.10 4.21 -25.71
CA ALA A 42 8.01 3.28 -25.47
C ALA A 42 7.46 2.65 -26.77
N ASN A 43 7.43 3.42 -27.86
CA ASN A 43 6.96 2.95 -29.17
C ASN A 43 7.88 1.88 -29.79
N ARG A 44 9.08 1.69 -29.24
CA ARG A 44 10.04 0.65 -29.67
C ARG A 44 10.07 -0.56 -28.71
N GLN A 45 9.28 -0.52 -27.63
CA GLN A 45 9.17 -1.63 -26.69
C GLN A 45 7.90 -2.43 -26.97
N ARG A 46 7.95 -3.74 -26.73
CA ARG A 46 6.75 -4.58 -26.80
C ARG A 46 5.96 -4.39 -25.49
N PRO A 47 4.69 -3.95 -25.53
CA PRO A 47 3.88 -3.87 -24.32
C PRO A 47 3.70 -5.28 -23.73
N PHE A 48 3.84 -5.41 -22.41
CA PHE A 48 3.70 -6.68 -21.66
C PHE A 48 4.73 -7.79 -22.00
N ALA A 49 5.90 -7.43 -22.55
CA ALA A 49 6.97 -8.40 -22.76
C ALA A 49 7.31 -9.15 -21.46
N GLY A 50 7.18 -10.49 -21.48
CA GLY A 50 7.49 -11.34 -20.34
C GLY A 50 6.45 -11.33 -19.21
N PHE A 51 5.24 -10.84 -19.45
CA PHE A 51 4.17 -10.82 -18.44
C PHE A 51 3.86 -12.22 -17.88
N PHE A 52 3.63 -13.20 -18.75
CA PHE A 52 3.33 -14.57 -18.30
C PHE A 52 4.59 -15.32 -17.83
N SER A 53 5.70 -15.19 -18.56
CA SER A 53 6.92 -15.95 -18.24
C SER A 53 7.68 -15.44 -17.01
N LYS A 54 7.61 -14.15 -16.69
CA LYS A 54 8.29 -13.54 -15.53
C LYS A 54 7.32 -12.89 -14.54
N GLY A 55 6.26 -12.25 -15.03
CA GLY A 55 5.32 -11.51 -14.20
C GLY A 55 4.62 -12.41 -13.17
N VAL A 56 4.06 -13.55 -13.61
CA VAL A 56 3.33 -14.47 -12.70
C VAL A 56 4.22 -14.96 -11.55
N PHE A 57 5.42 -15.46 -11.86
CA PHE A 57 6.35 -15.95 -10.83
C PHE A 57 6.86 -14.83 -9.93
N ASN A 58 7.09 -13.63 -10.47
CA ASN A 58 7.48 -12.48 -9.66
C ASN A 58 6.35 -12.01 -8.73
N THR A 59 5.10 -12.07 -9.19
CA THR A 59 3.92 -11.77 -8.36
C THR A 59 3.80 -12.77 -7.21
N TRP A 60 3.90 -14.08 -7.48
CA TRP A 60 3.90 -15.10 -6.43
C TRP A 60 5.04 -14.89 -5.41
N ARG A 61 6.26 -14.63 -5.91
CA ARG A 61 7.44 -14.35 -5.06
C ARG A 61 7.22 -13.15 -4.14
N ARG A 62 6.49 -12.11 -4.58
CA ARG A 62 6.13 -10.94 -3.76
C ARG A 62 5.01 -11.26 -2.78
N PHE A 63 3.95 -11.92 -3.26
CA PHE A 63 2.79 -12.31 -2.45
C PHE A 63 3.18 -13.17 -1.24
N ARG A 64 3.98 -14.23 -1.47
CA ARG A 64 4.36 -15.16 -0.39
C ARG A 64 5.13 -14.49 0.76
N LYS A 65 5.79 -13.35 0.52
CA LYS A 65 6.53 -12.61 1.54
C LYS A 65 5.64 -11.72 2.41
N GLN A 66 4.40 -11.46 1.97
CA GLN A 66 3.47 -10.56 2.64
C GLN A 66 2.23 -11.28 3.19
N VAL A 67 1.84 -12.40 2.57
CA VAL A 67 0.62 -13.13 2.94
C VAL A 67 0.55 -13.48 4.42
N LEU A 68 1.68 -13.79 5.08
CA LEU A 68 1.69 -14.13 6.50
C LEU A 68 1.54 -12.93 7.44
N TYR A 69 1.72 -11.71 6.96
CA TYR A 69 1.41 -10.51 7.75
C TYR A 69 -0.04 -10.08 7.57
N VAL A 70 -0.61 -10.38 6.40
CA VAL A 70 -1.94 -9.92 6.01
C VAL A 70 -3.02 -10.96 6.36
N ALA A 71 -2.79 -12.23 6.07
CA ALA A 71 -3.80 -13.27 6.24
C ALA A 71 -4.19 -13.52 7.70
N PRO A 72 -3.28 -13.60 8.69
CA PRO A 72 -3.67 -13.87 10.08
C PRO A 72 -4.67 -12.85 10.68
N PRO A 73 -4.45 -11.52 10.60
CA PRO A 73 -5.42 -10.57 11.16
C PRO A 73 -6.76 -10.63 10.42
N PHE A 74 -6.77 -10.87 9.10
CA PHE A 74 -8.03 -11.02 8.36
C PHE A 74 -8.79 -12.30 8.71
N ILE A 75 -8.09 -13.42 8.91
CA ILE A 75 -8.71 -14.68 9.34
C ILE A 75 -9.32 -14.51 10.73
N VAL A 76 -8.58 -13.93 11.67
CA VAL A 76 -9.09 -13.68 13.03
C VAL A 76 -10.29 -12.74 13.02
N GLY A 77 -10.20 -11.63 12.28
CA GLY A 77 -11.30 -10.68 12.16
C GLY A 77 -12.55 -11.30 11.53
N TYR A 78 -12.37 -12.10 10.47
CA TYR A 78 -13.49 -12.80 9.83
C TYR A 78 -14.12 -13.84 10.76
N ALA A 79 -13.31 -14.66 11.44
CA ALA A 79 -13.82 -15.65 12.39
C ALA A 79 -14.58 -15.01 13.56
N ALA A 80 -14.04 -13.93 14.13
CA ALA A 80 -14.72 -13.18 15.19
C ALA A 80 -16.04 -12.56 14.72
N MET A 81 -16.06 -12.03 13.49
CA MET A 81 -17.28 -11.50 12.87
C MET A 81 -18.35 -12.59 12.68
N GLN A 82 -17.98 -13.75 12.14
CA GLN A 82 -18.91 -14.86 11.96
C GLN A 82 -19.48 -15.33 13.30
N TRP A 83 -18.62 -15.51 14.30
CA TRP A 83 -19.06 -15.85 15.65
C TRP A 83 -20.03 -14.80 16.22
N ALA A 84 -19.73 -13.51 16.05
CA ALA A 84 -20.58 -12.43 16.56
C ALA A 84 -21.95 -12.40 15.87
N ILE A 85 -22.01 -12.65 14.56
CA ILE A 85 -23.27 -12.72 13.80
C ILE A 85 -24.11 -13.91 14.28
N GLU A 86 -23.54 -15.11 14.31
CA GLU A 86 -24.25 -16.32 14.73
C GLU A 86 -24.75 -16.21 16.17
N ARG A 87 -23.91 -15.68 17.08
CA ARG A 87 -24.29 -15.48 18.48
C ARG A 87 -25.41 -14.45 18.61
N ASN A 88 -25.37 -13.35 17.86
CA ASN A 88 -26.40 -12.32 17.88
C ASN A 88 -27.74 -12.85 17.35
N GLU A 89 -27.73 -13.60 16.25
CA GLU A 89 -28.93 -14.23 15.71
C GLU A 89 -29.52 -15.25 16.69
N TYR A 90 -28.67 -16.06 17.31
CA TYR A 90 -29.09 -17.04 18.31
C TYR A 90 -29.72 -16.37 19.54
N LEU A 91 -29.11 -15.33 20.11
CA LEU A 91 -29.67 -14.62 21.26
C LEU A 91 -31.02 -13.96 20.95
N ASN A 92 -31.22 -13.51 19.71
CA ASN A 92 -32.49 -12.93 19.27
C ASN A 92 -33.55 -13.97 18.87
N SER A 93 -33.16 -15.24 18.76
CA SER A 93 -34.05 -16.35 18.42
C SER A 93 -34.93 -16.78 19.62
N LYS A 94 -36.02 -17.51 19.33
CA LYS A 94 -36.91 -18.07 20.37
C LYS A 94 -36.18 -18.93 21.42
N PRO A 95 -35.33 -19.91 21.06
CA PRO A 95 -34.60 -20.69 22.05
C PRO A 95 -33.60 -19.84 22.84
N GLY A 96 -32.88 -18.92 22.20
CA GLY A 96 -31.93 -18.05 22.89
C GLY A 96 -32.59 -17.12 23.92
N ARG A 97 -33.79 -16.60 23.63
CA ARG A 97 -34.58 -15.82 24.59
C ARG A 97 -35.09 -16.67 25.76
N ALA A 98 -35.40 -17.93 25.53
CA ALA A 98 -35.85 -18.84 26.60
C ALA A 98 -34.70 -19.22 27.55
N GLU A 99 -33.49 -19.39 27.02
CA GLU A 99 -32.29 -19.73 27.81
C GLU A 99 -31.70 -18.54 28.55
N PHE A 100 -31.62 -17.35 27.92
CA PHE A 100 -30.91 -16.19 28.47
C PHE A 100 -31.83 -15.03 28.91
N GLY A 101 -33.13 -15.10 28.65
CA GLY A 101 -34.10 -14.04 29.00
C GLY A 101 -34.78 -14.23 30.36
N MET A 102 -34.49 -15.32 31.08
CA MET A 102 -35.09 -15.68 32.37
C MET A 102 -34.11 -15.54 33.55
N GLU A 103 -32.90 -15.03 33.30
CA GLU A 103 -31.80 -14.96 34.29
C GLU A 103 -31.72 -13.59 35.00
N GLU A 104 -32.85 -12.87 35.09
CA GLU A 104 -33.03 -11.64 35.89
C GLU A 104 -34.04 -11.85 37.03
#